data_AF-A0AAU9L3Z2-F1
#
_entry.id   AF-A0AAU9L3Z2-F1
#
_cell.length_a   1.000
_cell.length_b   1.000
_cell.length_c   1.000
_cell.angle_alpha   90.00
_cell.angle_beta   90.00
_cell.angle_gamma   90.00
#
_symmetry.space_group_name_H-M   'P 1'
#
loop_
_entity.id
_entity.type
_entity.pdbx_description
1 polymer ?
#
loop_
_entity_poly.entity_id
_entity_poly.type
_entity_poly.pdbx_seq_one_letter_code
_entity_poly.pdbx_strand_id
1 'polypeptide(L)'
;MARLVQDNALFLGLDCFTQSMSALVVDTCGQVVYESSFRFDERFPHYNTKNGALRSAENEVAIPSFMFVESLDAIMGVLAKSSVDLTKIKSISGSAQQHSSVYWSKDFSLRRCFDAVIDSDVTTMIEAMKKQQEPVFCLPNGPSWMDSSTTHYCKELEAAVGGSDRVAEISGSRPTSALQATEIAKRIHEDPAS
;
A
#
# COMPACT_ATOMS: atom_id res chain seq x y z
N MET A 1 -13.87 1.97 -33.55
CA MET A 1 -12.60 2.61 -33.96
C MET A 1 -11.73 2.74 -32.73
N ALA A 2 -10.59 2.06 -32.67
CA ALA A 2 -9.60 2.29 -31.62
C ALA A 2 -8.97 3.68 -31.86
N ARG A 3 -9.07 4.59 -30.89
CA ARG A 3 -8.31 5.84 -30.93
C ARG A 3 -6.83 5.48 -30.84
N LEU A 4 -6.06 5.82 -31.89
CA LEU A 4 -4.60 5.77 -31.83
C LEU A 4 -4.14 6.66 -30.67
N VAL A 5 -3.27 6.13 -29.82
CA VAL A 5 -2.63 6.89 -28.76
C VAL A 5 -1.79 7.99 -29.43
N GLN A 6 -1.95 9.23 -28.99
CA GLN A 6 -1.16 10.34 -29.52
C GLN A 6 0.34 10.11 -29.22
N ASP A 7 1.23 10.43 -30.15
CA ASP A 7 2.69 10.23 -30.02
C ASP A 7 3.32 10.92 -28.79
N ASN A 8 2.61 11.83 -28.13
CA ASN A 8 3.05 12.53 -26.93
C ASN A 8 2.31 12.09 -25.65
N ALA A 9 1.58 10.97 -25.68
CA ALA A 9 0.93 10.43 -24.50
C ALA A 9 1.95 9.94 -23.48
N LEU A 10 1.63 10.15 -22.20
CA LEU A 10 2.45 9.73 -21.07
C LEU A 10 1.70 8.72 -20.19
N PHE A 11 2.45 7.90 -19.48
CA PHE A 11 1.92 6.88 -18.58
C PHE A 11 2.68 6.94 -17.26
N LEU A 12 1.93 7.02 -16.14
CA LEU A 12 2.51 7.08 -14.81
C LEU A 12 2.52 5.68 -14.18
N GLY A 13 3.71 5.21 -13.82
CA GLY A 13 3.94 4.07 -12.95
C GLY A 13 4.27 4.53 -11.54
N LEU A 14 3.61 3.96 -10.53
CA LEU A 14 3.93 4.14 -9.12
C LEU A 14 4.51 2.84 -8.57
N ASP A 15 5.50 2.93 -7.69
CA ASP A 15 6.00 1.76 -6.96
C ASP A 15 6.08 2.06 -5.46
N CYS A 16 5.25 1.37 -4.68
CA CYS A 16 5.25 1.44 -3.22
C CYS A 16 6.01 0.24 -2.65
N PHE A 17 7.34 0.36 -2.64
CA PHE A 17 8.22 -0.72 -2.21
C PHE A 17 8.36 -0.78 -0.68
N THR A 18 9.22 -1.67 -0.17
CA THR A 18 9.39 -1.82 1.29
C THR A 18 9.95 -0.56 1.95
N GLN A 19 10.87 0.14 1.27
CA GLN A 19 11.66 1.23 1.87
C GLN A 19 11.41 2.59 1.22
N SER A 20 10.61 2.65 0.16
CA SER A 20 10.52 3.83 -0.69
C SER A 20 9.20 3.90 -1.45
N MET A 21 8.87 5.12 -1.87
CA MET A 21 7.86 5.39 -2.90
C MET A 21 8.56 5.95 -4.13
N SER A 22 8.17 5.50 -5.31
CA SER A 22 8.71 5.98 -6.58
C SER A 22 7.60 6.29 -7.57
N ALA A 23 7.87 7.25 -8.45
CA ALA A 23 7.04 7.60 -9.60
C ALA A 23 7.91 7.62 -10.85
N LEU A 24 7.45 6.92 -11.89
CA LEU A 24 8.07 6.85 -13.20
C LEU A 24 7.06 7.32 -14.23
N VAL A 25 7.44 8.25 -15.11
CA VAL A 25 6.62 8.63 -16.25
C VAL A 25 7.32 8.15 -17.51
N VAL A 26 6.59 7.42 -18.36
CA VAL A 26 7.09 6.91 -19.63
C VAL A 26 6.26 7.42 -20.81
N ASP A 27 6.88 7.53 -21.97
CA ASP A 27 6.19 7.84 -23.24
C ASP A 27 5.62 6.57 -23.92
N THR A 28 5.05 6.74 -25.11
CA THR A 28 4.50 5.63 -25.93
C THR A 28 5.54 4.64 -26.42
N CYS A 29 6.82 5.00 -26.41
CA CYS A 29 7.94 4.13 -26.77
C CYS A 29 8.52 3.39 -25.55
N GLY A 30 7.98 3.64 -24.35
CA GLY A 30 8.50 3.09 -23.09
C GLY A 30 9.74 3.79 -22.58
N GLN A 31 10.09 4.97 -23.11
CA GLN A 31 11.23 5.75 -22.64
C GLN A 31 10.84 6.52 -21.37
N VAL A 32 11.73 6.50 -20.38
CA VAL A 32 11.55 7.26 -19.14
C VAL A 32 11.73 8.76 -19.43
N VAL A 33 10.68 9.53 -19.18
CA VAL A 33 10.69 11.00 -19.32
C VAL A 33 10.85 11.70 -17.98
N TYR A 34 10.51 11.02 -16.88
CA TYR A 34 10.66 11.53 -15.52
C TYR A 34 10.72 10.37 -14.53
N GLU A 35 11.54 10.54 -13.49
CA GLU A 35 11.64 9.64 -12.36
C GLU A 35 11.78 10.44 -11.08
N SER A 36 11.13 9.98 -10.01
CA SER A 36 11.36 10.48 -8.66
C SER A 36 11.21 9.34 -7.66
N SER A 37 12.02 9.38 -6.60
CA SER A 37 11.98 8.42 -5.51
C SER A 37 12.43 9.04 -4.22
N PHE A 38 11.91 8.56 -3.10
CA PHE A 38 12.42 8.88 -1.77
C PHE A 38 12.29 7.68 -0.84
N ARG A 39 13.20 7.60 0.14
CA ARG A 39 13.17 6.58 1.20
C ARG A 39 12.23 7.01 2.33
N PHE A 40 11.45 6.08 2.86
CA PHE A 40 10.48 6.36 3.92
C PHE A 40 11.14 6.89 5.19
N ASP A 41 12.20 6.24 5.67
CA ASP A 41 12.86 6.63 6.92
C ASP A 41 13.43 8.06 6.87
N GLU A 42 13.92 8.48 5.69
CA GLU A 42 14.46 9.82 5.47
C GLU A 42 13.35 10.86 5.31
N ARG A 43 12.29 10.50 4.59
CA ARG A 43 11.20 11.41 4.26
C ARG A 43 10.23 11.62 5.42
N PHE A 44 9.98 10.57 6.21
CA PHE A 44 8.98 10.54 7.25
C PHE A 44 9.56 9.97 8.56
N PRO A 45 10.57 10.64 9.16
CA PRO A 45 11.21 10.15 10.38
C PRO A 45 10.23 10.02 11.56
N HIS A 46 9.09 10.72 11.53
CA HIS A 46 8.05 10.65 12.56
C HIS A 46 7.36 9.30 12.67
N TYR A 47 7.42 8.44 11.64
CA TYR A 47 6.90 7.08 11.74
C TYR A 47 7.83 6.13 12.52
N ASN A 48 9.06 6.55 12.84
CA ASN A 48 10.05 5.75 13.58
C ASN A 48 10.33 4.36 12.96
N THR A 49 10.24 4.26 11.63
CA THR A 49 10.56 3.04 10.90
C THR A 49 12.06 2.83 10.76
N LYS A 50 12.46 1.57 10.60
CA LYS A 50 13.80 1.18 10.15
C LYS A 50 13.67 0.32 8.90
N ASN A 51 14.23 0.78 7.80
CA ASN A 51 14.01 0.26 6.46
C ASN A 51 12.52 0.15 6.12
N GLY A 52 11.74 1.19 6.43
CA GLY A 52 10.31 1.28 6.10
C GLY A 52 9.36 0.39 6.91
N ALA A 53 9.84 -0.24 7.99
CA ALA A 53 9.01 -1.07 8.85
C ALA A 53 9.26 -0.83 10.35
N LEU A 54 8.24 -1.14 11.14
CA LEU A 54 8.28 -1.26 12.59
C LEU A 54 8.55 -2.72 12.96
N ARG A 55 9.40 -2.95 13.97
CA ARG A 55 9.72 -4.28 14.49
C ARG A 55 9.48 -4.29 15.99
N SER A 56 8.37 -4.87 16.42
CA SER A 56 8.03 -5.05 17.84
C SER A 56 8.77 -6.24 18.46
N ALA A 57 8.98 -7.28 17.65
CA ALA A 57 9.72 -8.49 17.99
C ALA A 57 10.54 -8.98 16.79
N GLU A 58 11.27 -10.08 16.96
CA GLU A 58 12.10 -10.66 15.88
C GLU A 58 11.25 -11.14 14.69
N ASN A 59 10.07 -11.70 14.97
CA ASN A 59 9.15 -12.28 13.99
C ASN A 59 7.95 -11.39 13.66
N GLU A 60 7.79 -10.25 14.33
CA GLU A 60 6.67 -9.33 14.13
C GLU A 60 7.13 -8.05 13.44
N VAL A 61 6.61 -7.84 12.23
CA VAL A 61 7.01 -6.73 11.38
C VAL A 61 5.78 -6.05 10.81
N ALA A 62 5.60 -4.78 11.15
CA ALA A 62 4.43 -4.00 10.76
C ALA A 62 4.82 -2.73 9.98
N ILE A 63 3.87 -2.16 9.26
CA ILE A 63 4.03 -0.94 8.48
C ILE A 63 2.91 0.03 8.87
N PRO A 64 3.24 1.29 9.22
CA PRO A 64 2.21 2.29 9.50
C PRO A 64 1.34 2.54 8.26
N SER A 65 0.05 2.25 8.34
CA SER A 65 -0.89 2.36 7.20
C SER A 65 -0.96 3.79 6.66
N PHE A 66 -0.86 4.79 7.54
CA PHE A 66 -0.82 6.20 7.14
C PHE A 66 0.45 6.59 6.38
N MET A 67 1.57 5.87 6.54
CA MET A 67 2.79 6.14 5.79
C MET A 67 2.58 5.90 4.29
N PHE A 68 1.77 4.91 3.91
CA PHE A 68 1.40 4.70 2.50
C PHE A 68 0.62 5.90 1.93
N VAL A 69 -0.39 6.39 2.66
CA VAL A 69 -1.18 7.56 2.25
C VAL A 69 -0.29 8.80 2.12
N GLU A 70 0.52 9.08 3.14
CA GLU A 70 1.42 10.24 3.16
C GLU A 70 2.49 10.15 2.07
N SER A 71 2.98 8.95 1.76
CA SER A 71 3.91 8.73 0.64
C SER A 71 3.29 9.01 -0.72
N LEU A 72 2.03 8.64 -0.92
CA LEU A 72 1.30 8.92 -2.15
C LEU A 72 1.07 10.42 -2.33
N ASP A 73 0.62 11.12 -1.28
CA ASP A 73 0.49 12.58 -1.31
C ASP A 73 1.83 13.25 -1.64
N ALA A 74 2.92 12.80 -1.00
CA ALA A 74 4.24 13.38 -1.21
C ALA A 74 4.77 13.17 -2.63
N ILE A 75 4.70 11.95 -3.19
CA ILE A 75 5.22 11.69 -4.53
C ILE A 75 4.38 12.39 -5.61
N MET A 76 3.05 12.47 -5.42
CA MET A 76 2.16 13.22 -6.31
C MET A 76 2.46 14.73 -6.24
N GLY A 77 2.72 15.26 -5.05
CA GLY A 77 3.12 16.65 -4.88
C GLY A 77 4.48 16.99 -5.52
N VAL A 78 5.41 16.03 -5.54
CA VAL A 78 6.70 16.16 -6.26
C VAL A 78 6.48 16.14 -7.77
N LEU A 79 5.68 15.19 -8.27
CA LEU A 79 5.34 15.09 -9.69
C LEU A 79 4.59 16.34 -10.20
N ALA A 80 3.65 16.88 -9.41
CA ALA A 80 2.90 18.09 -9.77
C ALA A 80 3.75 19.36 -9.87
N LYS A 81 4.92 19.39 -9.23
CA LYS A 81 5.90 20.49 -9.31
C LYS A 81 6.99 20.24 -10.35
N SER A 82 6.95 19.11 -11.04
CA SER A 82 7.93 18.75 -12.07
C SER A 82 7.65 19.48 -13.39
N SER A 83 8.53 19.29 -14.37
CA SER A 83 8.34 19.78 -15.74
C SER A 83 7.38 18.91 -16.57
N VAL A 84 6.85 17.81 -16.02
CA VAL A 84 5.94 16.91 -16.74
C VAL A 84 4.59 17.58 -16.97
N ASP A 85 4.16 17.64 -18.22
CA ASP A 85 2.81 18.07 -18.58
C ASP A 85 1.80 16.97 -18.21
N LEU A 86 1.21 17.09 -17.02
CA LEU A 86 0.28 16.09 -16.47
C LEU A 86 -0.98 15.89 -17.34
N THR A 87 -1.35 16.84 -18.20
CA THR A 87 -2.51 16.69 -19.11
C THR A 87 -2.30 15.60 -20.17
N LYS A 88 -1.04 15.19 -20.37
CA LYS A 88 -0.64 14.12 -21.27
C LYS A 88 -0.68 12.73 -20.64
N ILE A 89 -0.78 12.62 -19.31
CA ILE A 89 -0.90 11.33 -18.62
C ILE A 89 -2.25 10.70 -19.01
N LYS A 90 -2.21 9.54 -19.68
CA LYS A 90 -3.41 8.82 -20.15
C LYS A 90 -3.82 7.66 -19.27
N SER A 91 -2.89 7.11 -18.50
CA SER A 91 -3.22 6.14 -17.45
C SER A 91 -2.21 6.20 -16.32
N ILE A 92 -2.65 5.70 -15.17
CA ILE A 92 -1.86 5.50 -13.97
C ILE A 92 -1.97 4.03 -13.61
N SER A 93 -0.84 3.39 -13.33
CA SER A 93 -0.78 2.05 -12.76
C SER A 93 0.34 2.02 -11.71
N GLY A 94 0.45 0.92 -10.98
CA GLY A 94 1.57 0.76 -10.08
C GLY A 94 1.74 -0.64 -9.53
N SER A 95 2.85 -0.81 -8.82
CA SER A 95 3.15 -1.94 -7.98
C SER A 95 3.21 -1.50 -6.52
N ALA A 96 3.05 -2.48 -5.64
CA ALA A 96 3.32 -2.33 -4.23
C ALA A 96 3.97 -3.63 -3.73
N GLN A 97 4.64 -3.55 -2.59
CA GLN A 97 5.09 -4.72 -1.86
C GLN A 97 3.94 -5.73 -1.70
N GLN A 98 4.20 -6.97 -2.10
CA GLN A 98 3.24 -8.06 -1.94
C GLN A 98 3.07 -8.40 -0.46
N HIS A 99 2.01 -9.14 -0.12
CA HIS A 99 1.80 -9.72 1.22
C HIS A 99 1.58 -8.75 2.40
N SER A 100 1.96 -7.49 2.28
CA SER A 100 1.54 -6.46 3.23
C SER A 100 0.04 -6.18 3.10
N SER A 101 -0.64 -5.93 4.21
CA SER A 101 -2.09 -5.68 4.22
C SER A 101 -2.49 -4.47 5.08
N VAL A 102 -3.61 -3.86 4.72
CA VAL A 102 -4.18 -2.68 5.39
C VAL A 102 -5.60 -3.02 5.81
N TYR A 103 -5.96 -2.66 7.04
CA TYR A 103 -7.27 -2.96 7.62
C TYR A 103 -8.04 -1.67 7.85
N TRP A 104 -9.06 -1.45 7.03
CA TRP A 104 -9.95 -0.29 7.10
C TRP A 104 -10.94 -0.44 8.24
N SER A 105 -11.22 0.64 8.95
CA SER A 105 -12.34 0.66 9.89
C SER A 105 -13.66 0.46 9.14
N LYS A 106 -14.60 -0.25 9.76
CA LYS A 106 -15.93 -0.51 9.19
C LYS A 106 -16.67 0.76 8.76
N ASP A 107 -16.51 1.85 9.51
CA ASP A 107 -17.19 3.12 9.26
C ASP A 107 -16.37 4.10 8.39
N PHE A 108 -15.18 3.69 7.92
CA PHE A 108 -14.36 4.50 7.04
C PHE A 108 -15.04 4.66 5.67
N SER A 109 -15.02 5.89 5.16
CA SER A 109 -15.51 6.21 3.81
C SER A 109 -14.53 7.12 3.10
N LEU A 110 -13.90 6.59 2.04
CA LEU A 110 -13.04 7.38 1.16
C LEU A 110 -13.81 8.53 0.50
N ARG A 111 -15.11 8.34 0.23
CA ARG A 111 -15.96 9.39 -0.34
C ARG A 111 -16.07 10.60 0.58
N ARG A 112 -16.27 10.40 1.89
CA ARG A 112 -16.29 11.49 2.88
C ARG A 112 -14.97 12.26 2.92
N CYS A 113 -13.85 11.56 2.70
CA CYS A 113 -12.54 12.22 2.62
C CYS A 113 -12.44 13.09 1.37
N PHE A 114 -12.90 12.62 0.21
CA PHE A 114 -12.93 13.43 -1.02
C PHE A 114 -13.85 14.65 -0.90
N ASP A 115 -15.05 14.48 -0.34
CA ASP A 115 -15.98 15.60 -0.13
C ASP A 115 -15.31 16.66 0.78
N ALA A 116 -14.59 16.24 1.83
CA ALA A 116 -13.85 17.16 2.69
C ALA A 116 -12.70 17.90 1.97
N VAL A 117 -12.01 17.27 1.02
CA VAL A 117 -10.96 17.93 0.20
C VAL A 117 -11.58 18.98 -0.73
N ILE A 118 -12.79 18.74 -1.24
CA ILE A 118 -13.46 19.66 -2.16
C ILE A 118 -14.06 20.85 -1.41
N ASP A 119 -14.62 20.62 -0.22
CA ASP A 119 -15.42 21.60 0.53
C ASP A 119 -14.61 22.39 1.58
N SER A 120 -13.30 22.16 1.73
CA SER A 120 -12.47 22.82 2.76
C SER A 120 -11.04 23.11 2.31
N ASP A 121 -10.28 23.86 3.12
CA ASP A 121 -8.85 24.16 2.90
C ASP A 121 -7.91 22.94 3.06
N VAL A 122 -8.44 21.71 2.99
CA VAL A 122 -7.63 20.48 3.03
C VAL A 122 -6.96 20.28 1.68
N THR A 123 -5.64 20.12 1.69
CA THR A 123 -4.86 20.05 0.44
C THR A 123 -4.30 18.65 0.15
N THR A 124 -4.35 17.74 1.12
CA THR A 124 -3.80 16.38 1.01
C THR A 124 -4.77 15.33 1.54
N MET A 125 -4.65 14.10 1.04
CA MET A 125 -5.51 13.00 1.47
C MET A 125 -5.22 12.61 2.93
N ILE A 126 -3.95 12.66 3.36
CA ILE A 126 -3.56 12.38 4.74
C ILE A 126 -4.24 13.33 5.72
N GLU A 127 -4.36 14.62 5.40
CA GLU A 127 -5.09 15.59 6.21
C GLU A 127 -6.59 15.30 6.23
N ALA A 128 -7.18 14.97 5.06
CA ALA A 128 -8.61 14.65 4.95
C ALA A 128 -8.98 13.42 5.80
N MET A 129 -8.13 12.42 5.78
CA MET A 129 -8.29 11.18 6.55
C MET A 129 -8.08 11.42 8.05
N LYS A 130 -7.07 12.21 8.45
CA LYS A 130 -6.81 12.53 9.86
C LYS A 130 -7.87 13.43 10.50
N LYS A 131 -8.66 14.17 9.71
CA LYS A 131 -9.77 15.00 10.19
C LYS A 131 -11.08 14.22 10.41
N GLN A 132 -11.15 12.95 10.00
CA GLN A 132 -12.33 12.12 10.28
C GLN A 132 -12.49 11.93 11.79
N GLN A 133 -13.74 11.93 12.26
CA GLN A 133 -14.05 11.71 13.68
C GLN A 133 -13.79 10.26 14.10
N GLU A 134 -14.08 9.33 13.19
CA GLU A 134 -13.85 7.91 13.40
C GLU A 134 -12.43 7.50 12.96
N PRO A 135 -11.82 6.49 13.60
CA PRO A 135 -10.55 5.94 13.14
C PRO A 135 -10.63 5.49 11.69
N VAL A 136 -9.60 5.80 10.89
CA VAL A 136 -9.53 5.40 9.47
C VAL A 136 -9.19 3.91 9.31
N PHE A 137 -8.28 3.43 10.15
CA PHE A 137 -7.81 2.05 10.16
C PHE A 137 -8.17 1.41 11.50
N CYS A 138 -8.74 0.20 11.47
CA CYS A 138 -8.92 -0.59 12.69
C CYS A 138 -7.60 -1.24 13.14
N LEU A 139 -6.64 -1.40 12.22
CA LEU A 139 -5.25 -1.73 12.52
C LEU A 139 -4.32 -0.63 11.98
N PRO A 140 -3.85 0.31 12.83
CA PRO A 140 -3.00 1.42 12.41
C PRO A 140 -1.68 0.98 11.77
N ASN A 141 -1.11 -0.13 12.24
CA ASN A 141 0.12 -0.72 11.72
C ASN A 141 -0.18 -2.12 11.16
N GLY A 142 -0.34 -2.22 9.85
CA GLY A 142 -0.63 -3.49 9.18
C GLY A 142 0.60 -4.40 9.08
N PRO A 143 0.44 -5.72 8.90
CA PRO A 143 1.57 -6.64 8.79
C PRO A 143 2.34 -6.41 7.49
N SER A 144 3.65 -6.60 7.57
CA SER A 144 4.58 -6.57 6.44
C SER A 144 4.72 -7.96 5.83
N TRP A 145 5.14 -8.03 4.57
CA TRP A 145 5.63 -9.29 3.96
C TRP A 145 6.79 -9.95 4.72
N MET A 146 7.50 -9.19 5.56
CA MET A 146 8.58 -9.69 6.42
C MET A 146 8.06 -10.32 7.73
N ASP A 147 6.75 -10.26 8.00
CA ASP A 147 6.17 -10.87 9.18
C ASP A 147 6.27 -12.40 9.09
N SER A 148 6.67 -13.02 10.20
CA SER A 148 6.81 -14.47 10.32
C SER A 148 6.10 -15.05 11.53
N SER A 149 5.26 -14.24 12.20
CA SER A 149 4.58 -14.57 13.45
C SER A 149 3.44 -15.58 13.29
N THR A 150 2.99 -15.83 12.07
CA THR A 150 1.78 -16.61 11.76
C THR A 150 2.03 -18.07 11.36
N THR A 151 3.21 -18.61 11.70
CA THR A 151 3.56 -20.03 11.46
C THR A 151 2.53 -21.01 12.04
N HIS A 152 1.88 -20.66 13.15
CA HIS A 152 0.80 -21.46 13.72
C HIS A 152 -0.41 -21.56 12.78
N TYR A 153 -0.86 -20.44 12.22
CA TYR A 153 -1.99 -20.37 11.29
C TYR A 153 -1.69 -21.05 9.94
N CYS A 154 -0.43 -21.10 9.51
CA CYS A 154 -0.03 -21.94 8.37
C CYS A 154 -0.42 -23.40 8.61
N LYS A 155 -0.13 -23.96 9.79
CA LYS A 155 -0.44 -25.35 10.13
C LYS A 155 -1.93 -25.60 10.24
N GLU A 156 -2.68 -24.63 10.77
CA GLU A 156 -4.15 -24.72 10.81
C GLU A 156 -4.76 -24.74 9.41
N LEU A 157 -4.26 -23.89 8.50
CA LEU A 157 -4.67 -23.88 7.10
C LEU A 157 -4.39 -25.22 6.41
N GLU A 158 -3.20 -25.80 6.62
CA GLU A 158 -2.87 -27.13 6.09
C GLU A 158 -3.82 -28.19 6.64
N ALA A 159 -4.05 -28.21 7.95
CA ALA A 159 -4.93 -29.18 8.59
C ALA A 159 -6.38 -29.07 8.07
N ALA A 160 -6.87 -27.85 7.84
CA ALA A 160 -8.23 -27.61 7.35
C ALA A 160 -8.43 -28.02 5.87
N VAL A 161 -7.38 -27.90 5.06
CA VAL A 161 -7.46 -28.08 3.59
C VAL A 161 -6.98 -29.47 3.15
N GLY A 162 -6.36 -30.25 4.04
CA GLY A 162 -5.90 -31.61 3.74
C GLY A 162 -4.40 -31.71 3.42
N GLY A 163 -3.60 -30.75 3.90
CA GLY A 163 -2.14 -30.75 3.81
C GLY A 163 -1.57 -29.65 2.92
N SER A 164 -0.26 -29.44 3.03
CA SER A 164 0.49 -28.39 2.33
C SER A 164 0.35 -28.46 0.81
N ASP A 165 0.41 -29.66 0.23
CA ASP A 165 0.29 -29.85 -1.22
C ASP A 165 -1.11 -29.52 -1.72
N ARG A 166 -2.14 -29.83 -0.93
CA ARG A 166 -3.52 -29.47 -1.28
C ARG A 166 -3.75 -27.96 -1.25
N VAL A 167 -3.11 -27.25 -0.32
CA VAL A 167 -3.11 -25.78 -0.34
C VAL A 167 -2.44 -25.29 -1.63
N ALA A 168 -1.26 -25.81 -1.98
CA ALA A 168 -0.54 -25.41 -3.19
C ALA A 168 -1.30 -25.70 -4.48
N GLU A 169 -2.03 -26.81 -4.57
CA GLU A 169 -2.93 -27.11 -5.69
C GLU A 169 -4.05 -26.07 -5.86
N ILE A 170 -4.55 -25.49 -4.75
CA ILE A 170 -5.65 -24.53 -4.76
C ILE A 170 -5.16 -23.09 -4.99
N SER A 171 -4.08 -22.69 -4.30
CA SER A 171 -3.62 -21.30 -4.25
C SER A 171 -2.39 -21.02 -5.13
N GLY A 172 -1.71 -22.06 -5.63
CA GLY A 172 -0.45 -21.95 -6.34
C GLY A 172 0.79 -21.91 -5.43
N SER A 173 0.65 -21.95 -4.11
CA SER A 173 1.77 -21.98 -3.17
C SER A 173 1.45 -22.74 -1.88
N ARG A 174 2.48 -23.31 -1.25
CA ARG A 174 2.36 -23.78 0.14
C ARG A 174 2.17 -22.57 1.07
N PRO A 175 1.52 -22.74 2.24
CA PRO A 175 1.37 -21.64 3.18
C PRO A 175 2.72 -21.10 3.64
N THR A 176 2.83 -19.78 3.66
CA THR A 176 3.93 -19.04 4.27
C THR A 176 3.34 -18.10 5.30
N SER A 177 4.11 -17.71 6.33
CA SER A 177 3.61 -16.82 7.37
C SER A 177 3.12 -15.48 6.80
N ALA A 178 3.84 -14.93 5.82
CA ALA A 178 3.41 -13.70 5.14
C ALA A 178 2.16 -13.85 4.24
N LEU A 179 1.59 -15.06 4.09
CA LEU A 179 0.38 -15.23 3.29
C LEU A 179 -0.77 -14.42 3.91
N GLN A 180 -1.52 -13.67 3.10
CA GLN A 180 -2.56 -12.78 3.61
C GLN A 180 -3.62 -13.54 4.42
N ALA A 181 -3.92 -14.78 4.05
CA ALA A 181 -4.88 -15.61 4.77
C ALA A 181 -4.45 -15.92 6.22
N THR A 182 -3.15 -16.13 6.47
CA THR A 182 -2.63 -16.44 7.81
C THR A 182 -2.56 -15.19 8.69
N GLU A 183 -2.24 -14.03 8.10
CA GLU A 183 -2.34 -12.73 8.77
C GLU A 183 -3.78 -12.37 9.15
N ILE A 184 -4.74 -12.61 8.25
CA ILE A 184 -6.17 -12.41 8.55
C ILE A 184 -6.63 -13.37 9.65
N ALA A 185 -6.20 -14.64 9.63
CA ALA A 185 -6.53 -15.61 10.68
C ALA A 185 -5.98 -15.16 12.05
N LYS A 186 -4.72 -14.69 12.10
CA LYS A 186 -4.14 -14.06 13.30
C LYS A 186 -5.00 -12.92 13.79
N ARG A 187 -5.38 -12.01 12.89
CA ARG A 187 -6.17 -10.83 13.25
C ARG A 187 -7.53 -11.19 13.83
N ILE A 188 -8.25 -12.12 13.20
CA ILE A 188 -9.57 -12.59 13.68
C ILE A 188 -9.44 -13.24 15.06
N HIS A 189 -8.36 -13.98 15.32
CA HIS A 189 -8.14 -14.63 16.61
C HIS A 189 -7.79 -13.64 17.72
N GLU A 190 -6.90 -12.68 17.45
CA GLU A 190 -6.41 -11.72 18.44
C GLU A 190 -7.43 -10.61 18.75
N ASP A 191 -8.26 -10.24 17.78
CA ASP A 191 -9.27 -9.19 17.93
C ASP A 191 -10.52 -9.45 17.07
N PRO A 192 -11.41 -10.35 17.52
CA PRO A 192 -12.58 -10.77 16.75
C PRO A 192 -13.64 -9.68 16.56
N ALA A 193 -13.56 -8.58 17.33
CA ALA A 193 -14.57 -7.52 17.38
C ALA A 193 -14.23 -6.30 16.50
N SER A 194 -13.04 -6.32 15.88
CA SER A 194 -12.49 -5.26 15.02
C SER A 194 -13.00 -5.28 13.59
#